data_AF-G2NY35-F1
#
_entry.id   AF-G2NY35-F1
#
_cell.length_a   1.000
_cell.length_b   1.000
_cell.length_c   1.000
_cell.angle_alpha   90.00
_cell.angle_beta   90.00
_cell.angle_gamma   90.00
#
_symmetry.space_group_name_H-M   'P 1'
#
loop_
_entity.id
_entity.type
_entity.pdbx_description
1 polymer ?
#
loop_
_entity_poly.entity_id
_entity_poly.type
_entity_poly.pdbx_seq_one_letter_code
_entity_poly.pdbx_strand_id
1 'polypeptide(L)' 'MTAETLAEDLELDNLVERITLYGTVVIRLTQVEHRVNGIKFTGRTEAGTQYCFGLKYGEPATRVDERPIVGAESMPNQ' A
#
# COMPACT_ATOMS: atom_id res chain seq x y z
N MET A 1 -5.73 2.91 9.78
CA MET A 1 -5.33 1.82 10.69
C MET A 1 -4.29 1.00 9.93
N THR A 2 -3.38 0.29 10.60
CA THR A 2 -2.48 -0.65 9.88
C THR A 2 -2.85 -2.07 10.27
N ALA A 3 -2.89 -2.96 9.29
CA ALA A 3 -3.18 -4.37 9.46
C ALA A 3 -2.05 -5.20 8.85
N GLU A 4 -1.62 -6.24 9.55
CA GLU A 4 -0.75 -7.25 8.96
C GLU A 4 -1.58 -8.11 8.01
N THR A 5 -1.09 -8.28 6.79
CA THR A 5 -1.72 -9.08 5.73
C THR A 5 -0.66 -9.95 5.07
N LEU A 6 -1.05 -11.02 4.40
CA LEU A 6 -0.10 -11.79 3.60
C LEU A 6 0.20 -11.06 2.28
N ALA A 7 1.39 -11.32 1.73
CA ALA A 7 1.80 -10.76 0.45
C ALA A 7 0.81 -11.09 -0.69
N GLU A 8 0.26 -12.31 -0.73
CA GLU A 8 -0.73 -12.72 -1.72
C GLU A 8 -2.08 -12.02 -1.63
N ASP A 9 -2.40 -11.44 -0.49
CA ASP A 9 -3.65 -10.72 -0.28
C ASP A 9 -3.54 -9.21 -0.62
N LEU A 10 -2.35 -8.76 -1.02
CA LEU A 10 -2.14 -7.38 -1.46
C LEU A 10 -2.61 -7.19 -2.90
N GLU A 11 -3.51 -6.24 -3.08
CA GLU A 11 -4.09 -5.92 -4.38
C GLU A 11 -3.65 -4.54 -4.88
N LEU A 12 -4.04 -4.22 -6.12
CA LEU A 12 -3.88 -2.89 -6.69
C LEU A 12 -4.58 -1.84 -5.80
N ASP A 13 -4.05 -0.62 -5.79
CA ASP A 13 -4.48 0.50 -4.94
C ASP A 13 -4.34 0.31 -3.42
N ASN A 14 -3.93 -0.86 -2.94
CA ASN A 14 -3.62 -1.02 -1.52
C ASN A 14 -2.47 -0.09 -1.13
N LEU A 15 -2.57 0.52 0.05
CA LEU A 15 -1.47 1.25 0.67
C LEU A 15 -0.65 0.28 1.51
N VAL A 16 0.66 0.26 1.31
CA VAL A 16 1.58 -0.63 2.03
C VAL A 16 2.65 0.21 2.72
N GLU A 17 2.85 -0.03 4.01
CA GLU A 17 3.92 0.56 4.77
C GLU A 17 5.20 -0.28 4.64
N ARG A 18 6.33 0.36 4.31
CA ARG A 18 7.63 -0.29 4.13
C ARG A 18 8.72 0.49 4.84
N ILE A 19 9.58 -0.23 5.56
CA ILE A 19 10.80 0.33 6.13
C ILE A 19 11.88 0.36 5.04
N THR A 20 12.48 1.52 4.83
CA THR A 20 13.60 1.75 3.91
C THR A 20 14.80 2.31 4.67
N LEU A 21 15.94 2.45 3.99
CA LEU A 21 17.15 3.08 4.55
C LEU A 21 16.93 4.54 4.99
N TYR A 22 15.91 5.20 4.44
CA TYR A 22 15.60 6.61 4.73
C TYR A 22 14.41 6.75 5.70
N GLY A 23 13.96 5.65 6.28
CA GLY A 23 12.79 5.58 7.17
C GLY A 23 11.61 4.85 6.54
N THR A 24 10.46 4.97 7.20
CA THR A 24 9.22 4.31 6.80
C THR A 24 8.50 5.11 5.71
N VAL A 25 8.04 4.43 4.67
CA VAL A 25 7.27 5.02 3.57
C VAL A 25 5.97 4.27 3.37
N VAL A 26 4.92 5.01 3.00
CA VAL A 26 3.64 4.44 2.56
C VAL A 26 3.57 4.50 1.04
N ILE A 27 3.34 3.35 0.42
CA ILE A 27 3.36 3.15 -1.03
C ILE A 27 1.98 2.67 -1.47
N ARG A 28 1.33 3.42 -2.37
CA ARG A 28 0.13 2.96 -3.09
C ARG A 28 0.55 2.02 -4.20
N LEU A 29 0.06 0.78 -4.17
CA LEU A 29 0.34 -0.21 -5.19
C LEU A 29 -0.33 0.15 -6.51
N THR A 30 0.46 0.19 -7.58
CA THR A 30 0.01 0.46 -8.95
C THR A 30 0.12 -0.76 -9.86
N GLN A 31 0.87 -1.78 -9.43
CA GLN A 31 1.04 -3.04 -10.14
C GLN A 31 1.38 -4.16 -9.16
N VAL A 32 0.74 -5.31 -9.37
CA VAL A 32 1.00 -6.57 -8.64
C VAL A 32 1.27 -7.66 -9.67
N GLU A 33 2.46 -8.23 -9.66
CA GLU A 33 2.88 -9.29 -10.58
C GLU A 33 3.18 -10.59 -9.79
N HIS A 34 2.30 -11.58 -9.92
CA HIS A 34 2.54 -12.92 -9.39
C HIS A 34 3.61 -13.64 -10.21
N ARG A 35 4.62 -14.17 -9.53
CA ARG A 35 5.71 -14.97 -10.12
C ARG A 35 5.77 -16.34 -9.45
N VAL A 36 6.60 -17.22 -10.00
CA VAL A 36 6.75 -18.61 -9.52
C VAL A 36 7.16 -18.69 -8.05
N ASN A 37 8.04 -17.79 -7.59
CA ASN A 37 8.62 -17.83 -6.23
C ASN A 37 8.22 -16.65 -5.33
N GLY A 38 7.19 -15.89 -5.70
CA GLY A 38 6.75 -14.71 -4.95
C GLY A 38 6.00 -13.71 -5.81
N ILE A 39 5.87 -12.50 -5.31
CA ILE A 39 5.08 -11.43 -5.90
C ILE A 39 5.96 -10.19 -5.99
N LYS A 40 5.94 -9.54 -7.16
CA LYS A 40 6.61 -8.26 -7.38
C LYS A 40 5.54 -7.16 -7.33
N PHE A 41 5.81 -6.15 -6.53
CA PHE A 41 4.97 -4.98 -6.34
C PHE A 41 5.65 -3.75 -6.93
N THR A 42 4.88 -2.92 -7.61
CA THR A 42 5.29 -1.58 -8.02
C THR A 42 4.24 -0.59 -7.56
N GLY A 43 4.67 0.50 -6.96
CA GLY A 43 3.79 1.52 -6.42
C GLY A 43 4.43 2.89 -6.37
N ARG A 44 3.67 3.87 -5.86
CA ARG A 44 4.11 5.26 -5.71
C ARG A 44 3.78 5.77 -4.32
N THR A 45 4.64 6.62 -3.78
CA THR A 45 4.34 7.40 -2.57
C THR A 45 3.44 8.59 -2.91
N GLU A 46 2.93 9.28 -1.90
CA GLU A 46 2.15 10.52 -2.08
C GLU A 46 2.95 11.61 -2.84
N ALA A 47 4.26 11.68 -2.60
CA ALA A 47 5.16 12.58 -3.32
C ALA A 47 5.42 12.19 -4.79
N GLY A 48 4.84 11.07 -5.27
CA GLY A 48 4.99 10.58 -6.63
C GLY A 48 6.23 9.71 -6.89
N THR A 49 7.07 9.46 -5.87
CA THR A 49 8.26 8.61 -6.01
C THR A 49 7.85 7.17 -6.25
N GLN A 50 8.37 6.56 -7.31
CA GLN A 50 8.11 5.16 -7.65
C GLN A 50 9.00 4.19 -6.87
N TYR A 51 8.39 3.13 -6.35
CA TYR A 51 9.07 2.03 -5.65
C TYR A 51 8.73 0.70 -6.30
N CYS A 52 9.72 -0.20 -6.31
CA CYS A 52 9.57 -1.58 -6.74
C CYS A 52 10.17 -2.50 -5.67
N PHE A 53 9.41 -3.50 -5.24
CA PHE A 53 9.87 -4.47 -4.25
C PHE A 53 9.23 -5.84 -4.47
N GLY A 54 9.82 -6.89 -3.89
CA GLY A 54 9.27 -8.24 -3.93
C GLY A 54 9.04 -8.81 -2.53
N LEU A 55 8.05 -9.68 -2.40
CA LEU A 55 7.80 -10.52 -1.24
C LEU A 55 7.57 -11.97 -1.70
N LYS A 56 7.85 -12.95 -0.84
CA LYS A 56 7.47 -14.35 -1.09
C LYS A 56 6.02 -14.58 -0.68
N TYR A 57 5.42 -15.63 -1.22
CA TYR A 57 4.12 -16.11 -0.72
C TYR A 57 4.23 -16.48 0.77
N GLY A 58 3.22 -16.11 1.54
CA GLY A 58 3.17 -16.27 2.99
C GLY A 58 4.01 -15.25 3.78
N GLU A 59 4.75 -14.34 3.13
CA GLU A 59 5.44 -13.27 3.85
C GLU A 59 4.44 -12.21 4.34
N PRO A 60 4.60 -11.72 5.57
CA PRO A 60 3.76 -10.65 6.09
C PRO A 60 4.08 -9.31 5.41
N ALA A 61 3.05 -8.49 5.24
CA ALA A 61 3.13 -7.11 4.80
C ALA A 61 2.23 -6.23 5.66
N THR A 62 2.63 -4.98 5.88
CA THR A 62 1.83 -4.02 6.62
C THR A 62 0.95 -3.23 5.65
N ARG A 63 -0.33 -3.59 5.57
CA ARG A 63 -1.33 -2.81 4.82
C ARG A 63 -1.80 -1.64 5.67
N VAL A 64 -1.97 -0.49 5.03
CA VAL A 64 -2.58 0.70 5.63
C VAL A 64 -4.00 0.80 5.09
N ASP A 65 -4.99 0.79 5.98
CA ASP A 65 -6.35 1.14 5.61
C ASP A 65 -6.42 2.63 5.30
N GLU A 66 -6.91 2.98 4.11
CA GLU A 66 -7.33 4.35 3.82
C GLU A 66 -8.30 4.77 4.92
N ARG A 67 -7.97 5.85 5.65
CA ARG A 67 -8.96 6.47 6.52
C ARG A 67 -10.12 6.89 5.63
N PRO A 68 -11.39 6.72 6.03
CA PRO A 68 -12.45 7.47 5.39
C PRO A 68 -12.07 8.94 5.46
N ILE A 69 -12.19 9.64 4.33
CA ILE A 69 -12.11 11.09 4.28
C ILE A 69 -13.27 11.58 5.14
N VAL A 70 -13.05 11.78 6.45
CA VAL A 70 -13.99 12.50 7.31
C VAL A 70 -13.85 13.96 6.89
N GLY A 71 -14.69 14.37 5.94
CA GLY A 71 -14.65 15.71 5.35
C GLY A 71 -15.74 15.97 4.31
N ALA A 72 -16.81 15.18 4.27
CA ALA A 72 -18.07 15.58 3.64
C ALA A 72 -19.03 16.07 4.74
N GLU A 73 -18.57 16.98 5.60
CA GLU A 73 -19.47 17.72 6.47
C GLU A 73 -20.20 18.76 5.61
N SER A 74 -21.42 18.38 5.23
CA SER A 74 -22.59 19.24 4.96
C SER A 74 -22.29 20.73 4.81
N MET A 75 -22.29 21.23 3.56
CA MET A 75 -22.58 22.64 3.34
C MET A 75 -24.05 22.87 3.72
N PRO A 76 -24.38 23.75 4.68
CA PRO A 76 -25.73 24.26 4.78
C PRO A 76 -25.97 25.16 3.57
N ASN A 77 -26.93 24.78 2.75
CA ASN A 77 -27.48 25.65 1.73
C ASN A 77 -28.13 26.84 2.45
N GLN A 78 -27.50 28.01 2.39
CA GLN A 78 -28.15 29.30 2.65
C GLN A 78 -28.26 30.08 1.35
#